data_AF-A0A819UGH9-F1
#
_entry.id   AF-A0A819UGH9-F1
#
_cell.length_a   1.000
_cell.length_b   1.000
_cell.length_c   1.000
_cell.angle_alpha   90.00
_cell.angle_beta   90.00
_cell.angle_gamma   90.00
#
_symmetry.space_group_name_H-M   'P 1'
#
loop_
_entity.id
_entity.type
_entity.pdbx_description
1 polymer ?
#
loop_
_entity_poly.entity_id
_entity_poly.type
_entity_poly.pdbx_seq_one_letter_code
_entity_poly.pdbx_strand_id
1 'polypeptide(L)'
;MANVDNNKFYFDRKNYFLRFVSNEDKSDINHGINNNLNSTSNSMSRNIRHALEYFVDDLRRDSHRTIEKFLNEQTVNDILRSIAQLLLNEDDRICGNSAYIMGSTVGTELGLTHFFTAFSRNRTSNTVDIVQVLCKLLAHSDSECVLNAAGTLGTICGSKEGRDLLLNHTCINQLIINTSSLLSSTNSWIASNVGLILA
;
A
#
# COMPACT_ATOMS: atom_id res chain seq x y z
N MET A 1 37.18 -10.14 3.26
CA MET A 1 36.55 -9.38 4.36
C MET A 1 35.57 -8.38 3.76
N ALA A 2 34.31 -8.75 3.58
CA ALA A 2 33.27 -7.87 3.06
C ALA A 2 31.91 -8.34 3.57
N ASN A 3 31.57 -8.02 4.84
CA ASN A 3 30.25 -8.33 5.37
C ASN A 3 29.79 -7.39 6.51
N VAL A 4 30.36 -6.18 6.60
CA VAL A 4 30.10 -5.25 7.73
C VAL A 4 29.27 -4.03 7.32
N ASP A 5 29.24 -3.63 6.04
CA ASP A 5 28.55 -2.38 5.63
C ASP A 5 27.09 -2.53 5.18
N ASN A 6 26.65 -3.71 4.72
CA ASN A 6 25.26 -3.88 4.27
C ASN A 6 24.25 -3.85 5.43
N ASN A 7 24.62 -4.35 6.61
CA ASN A 7 23.72 -4.36 7.76
C ASN A 7 23.54 -2.95 8.36
N LYS A 8 24.56 -2.08 8.30
CA LYS A 8 24.48 -0.71 8.86
C LYS A 8 23.64 0.22 7.96
N PHE A 9 23.82 0.13 6.64
CA PHE A 9 23.06 0.92 5.67
C PHE A 9 21.57 0.52 5.63
N TYR A 10 21.28 -0.77 5.79
CA TYR A 10 19.91 -1.30 5.88
C TYR A 10 19.22 -0.89 7.20
N PHE A 11 19.99 -0.76 8.30
CA PHE A 11 19.47 -0.29 9.58
C PHE A 11 19.04 1.19 9.53
N ASP A 12 19.75 2.03 8.77
CA ASP A 12 19.43 3.46 8.65
C ASP A 12 18.16 3.72 7.81
N ARG A 13 17.99 3.00 6.69
CA ARG A 13 16.80 3.16 5.81
C ARG A 13 15.50 2.66 6.45
N LYS A 14 15.57 1.51 7.13
CA LYS A 14 14.44 0.98 7.93
C LYS A 14 14.00 1.98 8.99
N ASN A 15 14.96 2.53 9.74
CA ASN A 15 14.65 3.54 10.76
C ASN A 15 14.11 4.82 10.12
N TYR A 16 14.52 5.20 8.92
CA TYR A 16 13.97 6.35 8.23
C TYR A 16 12.48 6.17 7.91
N PHE A 17 12.09 5.08 7.22
CA PHE A 17 10.68 4.81 6.91
C PHE A 17 9.83 4.64 8.19
N LEU A 18 10.30 3.85 9.15
CA LEU A 18 9.55 3.61 10.39
C LEU A 18 9.44 4.87 11.26
N ARG A 19 10.50 5.67 11.40
CA ARG A 19 10.44 6.94 12.14
C ARG A 19 9.54 7.95 11.42
N PHE A 20 9.61 7.99 10.10
CA PHE A 20 8.81 8.91 9.31
C PHE A 20 7.31 8.57 9.40
N VAL A 21 6.95 7.29 9.28
CA VAL A 21 5.54 6.88 9.33
C VAL A 21 4.98 6.77 10.76
N SER A 22 5.84 6.63 11.78
CA SER A 22 5.43 6.49 13.20
C SER A 22 5.50 7.78 14.03
N ASN A 23 6.34 8.77 13.69
CA ASN A 23 6.53 9.98 14.50
C ASN A 23 5.85 11.24 13.98
N GLU A 24 5.35 11.25 12.74
CA GLU A 24 4.57 12.41 12.31
C GLU A 24 3.18 12.35 12.93
N ASP A 25 2.85 13.43 13.64
CA ASP A 25 1.54 13.64 14.23
C ASP A 25 0.47 13.29 13.20
N LYS A 26 -0.49 12.47 13.61
CA LYS A 26 -1.61 11.99 12.78
C LYS A 26 -2.43 13.14 12.13
N SER A 27 -2.15 14.40 12.48
CA SER A 27 -2.64 15.62 11.83
C SER A 27 -1.95 15.95 10.50
N ASP A 28 -0.66 15.63 10.33
CA ASP A 28 0.17 16.21 9.26
C ASP A 28 0.13 15.39 7.96
N ILE A 29 -0.03 14.07 8.05
CA ILE A 29 -0.41 13.24 6.88
C ILE A 29 -1.78 13.69 6.35
N ASN A 30 -2.71 14.08 7.22
CA ASN A 30 -4.03 14.60 6.83
C ASN A 30 -3.98 16.06 6.31
N HIS A 31 -3.00 16.88 6.74
CA HIS A 31 -2.80 18.25 6.27
C HIS A 31 -1.99 18.34 4.96
N GLY A 32 -1.01 17.47 4.75
CA GLY A 32 -0.26 17.36 3.49
C GLY A 32 -1.12 16.91 2.31
N ILE A 33 -2.22 16.21 2.58
CA ILE A 33 -3.24 15.83 1.58
C ILE A 33 -4.16 17.02 1.22
N ASN A 34 -4.23 18.08 2.05
CA ASN A 34 -5.31 19.07 1.94
C ASN A 34 -4.92 20.56 1.87
N ASN A 35 -3.66 21.00 1.94
CA ASN A 35 -3.39 22.45 1.85
C ASN A 35 -2.08 22.91 1.18
N ASN A 36 -2.29 23.94 0.37
CA ASN A 36 -1.42 24.76 -0.45
C ASN A 36 -0.39 25.57 0.39
N LEU A 37 0.61 24.90 0.99
CA LEU A 37 1.76 25.53 1.67
C LEU A 37 3.06 25.20 0.93
N ASN A 38 3.42 26.04 -0.04
CA ASN A 38 4.27 25.72 -1.19
C ASN A 38 5.77 25.44 -0.95
N SER A 39 6.28 25.47 0.28
CA SER A 39 7.69 25.11 0.56
C SER A 39 7.83 23.91 1.51
N THR A 40 7.08 23.89 2.61
CA THR A 40 7.06 22.77 3.57
C THR A 40 6.34 21.55 3.01
N SER A 41 5.21 21.73 2.30
CA SER A 41 4.48 20.63 1.66
C SER A 41 5.33 19.93 0.59
N ASN A 42 6.14 20.70 -0.16
CA ASN A 42 7.02 20.16 -1.19
C ASN A 42 8.21 19.38 -0.61
N SER A 43 8.78 19.83 0.50
CA SER A 43 9.83 19.07 1.20
C SER A 43 9.28 17.79 1.82
N MET A 44 8.05 17.87 2.35
CA MET A 44 7.37 16.76 2.99
C MET A 44 7.03 15.63 2.00
N SER A 45 6.40 15.96 0.88
CA SER A 45 6.10 14.99 -0.19
C SER A 45 7.37 14.32 -0.74
N ARG A 46 8.48 15.07 -0.83
CA ARG A 46 9.77 14.51 -1.25
C ARG A 46 10.32 13.48 -0.25
N ASN A 47 10.18 13.75 1.05
CA ASN A 47 10.61 12.81 2.10
C ASN A 47 9.75 11.54 2.12
N ILE A 48 8.42 11.67 2.01
CA ILE A 48 7.50 10.53 1.86
C ILE A 48 7.96 9.65 0.69
N ARG A 49 8.15 10.28 -0.47
CA ARG A 49 8.50 9.59 -1.70
C ARG A 49 9.81 8.83 -1.56
N HIS A 50 10.88 9.46 -1.04
CA HIS A 50 12.14 8.77 -0.82
C HIS A 50 12.02 7.61 0.18
N ALA A 51 11.23 7.78 1.25
CA ALA A 51 11.01 6.72 2.23
C ALA A 51 10.32 5.50 1.60
N LEU A 52 9.28 5.72 0.78
CA LEU A 52 8.62 4.67 0.03
C LEU A 52 9.55 4.01 -0.99
N GLU A 53 10.31 4.81 -1.75
CA GLU A 53 11.27 4.30 -2.75
C GLU A 53 12.33 3.40 -2.09
N TYR A 54 12.88 3.80 -0.93
CA TYR A 54 13.82 2.94 -0.21
C TYR A 54 13.18 1.63 0.26
N PHE A 55 11.93 1.66 0.73
CA PHE A 55 11.27 0.44 1.18
C PHE A 55 10.94 -0.49 0.01
N VAL A 56 10.51 0.07 -1.13
CA VAL A 56 10.31 -0.69 -2.37
C VAL A 56 11.63 -1.30 -2.86
N ASP A 57 12.74 -0.56 -2.80
CA ASP A 57 14.06 -1.09 -3.16
C ASP A 57 14.48 -2.26 -2.26
N ASP A 58 14.22 -2.17 -0.96
CA ASP A 58 14.51 -3.25 -0.03
C ASP A 58 13.62 -4.48 -0.30
N LEU A 59 12.32 -4.27 -0.59
CA LEU A 59 11.40 -5.34 -1.02
C LEU A 59 11.85 -6.03 -2.31
N ARG A 60 12.35 -5.27 -3.30
CA ARG A 60 12.86 -5.82 -4.56
C ARG A 60 14.14 -6.63 -4.38
N ARG A 61 14.94 -6.31 -3.37
CA ARG A 61 16.20 -7.01 -3.08
C ARG A 61 15.98 -8.30 -2.28
N ASP A 62 15.13 -8.24 -1.27
CA ASP A 62 14.85 -9.37 -0.37
C ASP A 62 13.46 -9.20 0.26
N SER A 63 12.42 -9.56 -0.49
CA SER A 63 11.03 -9.37 -0.07
C SER A 63 10.71 -10.10 1.22
N HIS A 64 11.18 -11.35 1.36
CA HIS A 64 10.89 -12.20 2.51
C HIS A 64 11.43 -11.59 3.81
N ARG A 65 12.74 -11.29 3.86
CA ARG A 65 13.36 -10.71 5.06
C ARG A 65 12.83 -9.30 5.36
N THR A 66 12.53 -8.53 4.33
CA THR A 66 12.00 -7.18 4.47
C THR A 66 10.61 -7.19 5.10
N ILE A 67 9.70 -8.04 4.59
CA ILE A 67 8.34 -8.21 5.12
C ILE A 67 8.37 -8.83 6.52
N GLU A 68 9.18 -9.86 6.77
CA GLU A 68 9.31 -10.46 8.09
C GLU A 68 9.71 -9.42 9.14
N LYS A 69 10.72 -8.60 8.85
CA LYS A 69 11.14 -7.53 9.75
C LYS A 69 10.07 -6.45 9.92
N PHE A 70 9.34 -6.11 8.87
CA PHE A 70 8.29 -5.10 8.90
C PHE A 70 7.10 -5.56 9.75
N LEU A 71 6.66 -6.80 9.59
CA LEU A 71 5.53 -7.37 10.33
C LEU A 71 5.83 -7.60 11.81
N ASN A 72 7.10 -7.75 12.19
CA ASN A 72 7.53 -7.85 13.59
C ASN A 72 7.57 -6.51 14.34
N GLU A 73 7.27 -5.38 13.68
CA GLU A 73 7.19 -4.08 14.35
C GLU A 73 5.91 -3.97 15.20
N GLN A 74 6.04 -3.51 16.44
CA GLN A 74 4.90 -3.36 17.35
C GLN A 74 3.83 -2.40 16.82
N THR A 75 4.24 -1.43 15.99
CA THR A 75 3.39 -0.38 15.40
C THR A 75 2.90 -0.73 13.98
N VAL A 76 3.12 -1.96 13.49
CA VAL A 76 2.82 -2.32 12.09
C VAL A 76 1.39 -2.01 11.67
N ASN A 77 0.39 -2.22 12.54
CA ASN A 77 -1.01 -1.91 12.21
C ASN A 77 -1.25 -0.41 12.02
N ASP A 78 -0.55 0.46 12.78
CA ASP A 78 -0.61 1.91 12.59
C ASP A 78 0.11 2.32 11.31
N ILE A 79 1.25 1.71 11.02
CA ILE A 79 1.98 1.95 9.78
C ILE A 79 1.15 1.54 8.55
N LEU A 80 0.43 0.42 8.60
CA LEU A 80 -0.48 0.01 7.53
C LEU A 80 -1.60 1.03 7.30
N ARG A 81 -2.14 1.64 8.37
CA ARG A 81 -3.14 2.71 8.24
C ARG A 81 -2.55 3.97 7.62
N SER A 82 -1.32 4.33 7.96
CA SER A 82 -0.62 5.45 7.34
C SER A 82 -0.32 5.18 5.86
N ILE A 83 0.12 3.98 5.50
CA ILE A 83 0.30 3.58 4.09
C ILE A 83 -1.04 3.67 3.34
N ALA A 84 -2.15 3.28 3.98
CA ALA A 84 -3.47 3.41 3.37
C ALA A 84 -3.86 4.88 3.10
N GLN A 85 -3.43 5.84 3.93
CA GLN A 85 -3.62 7.26 3.65
C GLN A 85 -2.79 7.72 2.44
N LEU A 86 -1.57 7.20 2.28
CA LEU A 86 -0.69 7.53 1.16
C LEU A 86 -1.22 7.04 -0.20
N LEU A 87 -2.11 6.04 -0.21
CA LEU A 87 -2.82 5.62 -1.44
C LEU A 87 -3.75 6.70 -2.01
N LEU A 88 -4.15 7.68 -1.20
CA LEU A 88 -4.99 8.82 -1.62
C LEU A 88 -4.18 9.97 -2.22
N ASN A 89 -2.84 9.87 -2.25
CA ASN A 89 -1.98 10.92 -2.76
C ASN A 89 -2.08 11.05 -4.29
N GLU A 90 -2.00 12.28 -4.80
CA GLU A 90 -2.05 12.57 -6.25
C GLU A 90 -0.74 12.26 -6.98
N ASP A 91 0.38 12.12 -6.28
CA ASP A 91 1.66 11.71 -6.87
C ASP A 91 1.63 10.19 -7.15
N ASP A 92 1.66 9.84 -8.45
CA ASP A 92 1.70 8.45 -8.96
C ASP A 92 2.75 7.59 -8.24
N ARG A 93 3.91 8.17 -7.91
CA ARG A 93 4.98 7.43 -7.20
C ARG A 93 4.61 7.13 -5.77
N ILE A 94 3.92 8.05 -5.09
CA ILE A 94 3.50 7.85 -3.70
C ILE A 94 2.40 6.81 -3.64
N CYS A 95 1.31 6.98 -4.40
CA CYS A 95 0.19 6.03 -4.35
C CYS A 95 0.57 4.66 -4.95
N GLY A 96 1.33 4.64 -6.05
CA GLY A 96 1.84 3.42 -6.67
C GLY A 96 2.77 2.60 -5.77
N ASN A 97 3.76 3.24 -5.12
CA ASN A 97 4.65 2.55 -4.18
C ASN A 97 3.90 2.08 -2.93
N SER A 98 2.95 2.89 -2.44
CA SER A 98 2.10 2.51 -1.30
C SER A 98 1.26 1.28 -1.61
N ALA A 99 0.71 1.18 -2.83
CA ALA A 99 -0.02 0.01 -3.28
C ALA A 99 0.91 -1.21 -3.39
N TYR A 100 2.12 -1.05 -3.93
CA TYR A 100 3.11 -2.14 -4.00
C TYR A 100 3.50 -2.69 -2.63
N ILE A 101 3.77 -1.80 -1.66
CA ILE A 101 4.13 -2.17 -0.29
C ILE A 101 2.96 -2.88 0.40
N MET A 102 1.74 -2.36 0.24
CA MET A 102 0.53 -2.99 0.78
C MET A 102 0.35 -4.39 0.19
N GLY A 103 0.41 -4.53 -1.14
CA GLY A 103 0.32 -5.81 -1.85
C GLY A 103 1.38 -6.82 -1.40
N SER A 104 2.63 -6.37 -1.28
CA SER A 104 3.74 -7.21 -0.79
C SER A 104 3.53 -7.68 0.65
N THR A 105 2.95 -6.82 1.50
CA THR A 105 2.62 -7.15 2.89
C THR A 105 1.53 -8.21 2.96
N VAL A 106 0.40 -7.99 2.29
CA VAL A 106 -0.72 -8.93 2.29
C VAL A 106 -0.43 -10.22 1.52
N GLY A 107 0.72 -10.32 0.85
CA GLY A 107 1.23 -11.55 0.24
C GLY A 107 1.61 -12.66 1.23
N THR A 108 1.52 -12.41 2.54
CA THR A 108 1.81 -13.39 3.60
C THR A 108 0.63 -13.57 4.54
N GLU A 109 0.48 -14.74 5.16
CA GLU A 109 -0.60 -15.01 6.13
C GLU A 109 -0.57 -14.05 7.33
N LEU A 110 0.63 -13.78 7.86
CA LEU A 110 0.81 -12.81 8.95
C LEU A 110 0.44 -11.39 8.49
N GLY A 111 0.81 -11.01 7.27
CA GLY A 111 0.46 -9.72 6.68
C GLY A 111 -1.05 -9.55 6.48
N LEU A 112 -1.75 -10.58 6.00
CA LEU A 112 -3.22 -10.59 5.95
C LEU A 112 -3.85 -10.45 7.34
N THR A 113 -3.29 -11.11 8.35
CA THR A 113 -3.75 -10.99 9.74
C THR A 113 -3.63 -9.55 10.24
N HIS A 114 -2.50 -8.88 9.97
CA HIS A 114 -2.30 -7.48 10.30
C HIS A 114 -3.22 -6.56 9.49
N PHE A 115 -3.41 -6.82 8.20
CA PHE A 115 -4.34 -6.09 7.35
C PHE A 115 -5.76 -6.12 7.91
N PHE A 116 -6.31 -7.30 8.20
CA PHE A 116 -7.66 -7.38 8.77
C PHE A 116 -7.72 -6.79 10.19
N THR A 117 -6.65 -6.89 10.98
CA THR A 117 -6.59 -6.20 12.27
C THR A 117 -6.61 -4.68 12.12
N ALA A 118 -5.96 -4.14 11.08
CA ALA A 118 -5.91 -2.71 10.80
C ALA A 118 -7.24 -2.17 10.27
N PHE A 119 -7.98 -2.94 9.47
CA PHE A 119 -9.11 -2.46 8.67
C PHE A 119 -10.49 -3.11 8.94
N SER A 120 -10.57 -4.26 9.64
CA SER A 120 -11.83 -5.02 9.79
C SER A 120 -12.63 -4.74 11.07
N ARG A 121 -12.13 -3.90 11.99
CA ARG A 121 -12.84 -3.59 13.26
C ARG A 121 -13.33 -2.16 13.28
N ASN A 122 -14.63 -1.98 13.54
CA ASN A 122 -15.32 -0.72 13.86
C ASN A 122 -14.67 0.50 13.21
N ARG A 123 -15.04 0.79 11.96
CA ARG A 123 -14.63 2.00 11.26
C ARG A 123 -14.88 3.19 12.19
N THR A 124 -13.82 3.67 12.84
CA THR A 124 -13.84 5.03 13.35
C THR A 124 -13.98 5.95 12.14
N SER A 125 -14.58 7.13 12.27
CA SER A 125 -14.85 8.03 11.15
C SER A 125 -13.63 8.37 10.29
N ASN A 126 -12.41 8.11 10.78
CA ASN A 126 -11.14 8.48 10.17
C ASN A 126 -10.36 7.30 9.58
N THR A 127 -10.92 6.09 9.54
CA THR A 127 -10.25 4.93 8.91
C THR A 127 -10.45 4.98 7.39
N VAL A 128 -9.35 4.93 6.63
CA VAL A 128 -9.40 4.82 5.16
C VAL A 128 -10.19 3.59 4.76
N ASP A 129 -11.14 3.78 3.86
CA ASP A 129 -11.80 2.67 3.17
C ASP A 129 -10.85 2.11 2.10
N ILE A 130 -9.98 1.19 2.52
CA ILE A 130 -8.92 0.64 1.68
C ILE A 130 -9.45 -0.03 0.41
N VAL A 131 -10.61 -0.71 0.50
CA VAL A 131 -11.22 -1.39 -0.67
C VAL A 131 -11.73 -0.34 -1.65
N GLN A 132 -12.41 0.72 -1.16
CA GLN A 132 -12.86 1.81 -2.01
C GLN A 132 -11.68 2.54 -2.69
N VAL A 133 -10.56 2.74 -1.99
CA VAL A 133 -9.37 3.40 -2.54
C VAL A 133 -8.69 2.55 -3.60
N LEU A 134 -8.44 1.26 -3.32
CA LEU A 134 -7.86 0.35 -4.31
C LEU A 134 -8.78 0.20 -5.53
N CYS A 135 -10.10 0.16 -5.34
CA CYS A 135 -11.07 0.15 -6.44
C CYS A 135 -10.96 1.40 -7.34
N LYS A 136 -10.74 2.58 -6.75
CA LYS A 136 -10.48 3.82 -7.52
C LYS A 136 -9.15 3.76 -8.28
N LEU A 137 -8.09 3.21 -7.67
CA LEU A 137 -6.80 3.06 -8.33
C LEU A 137 -6.82 2.11 -9.53
N LEU A 138 -7.79 1.19 -9.64
CA LEU A 138 -7.99 0.40 -10.86
C LEU A 138 -8.39 1.26 -12.08
N ALA A 139 -8.93 2.46 -11.86
CA ALA A 139 -9.26 3.41 -12.92
C ALA A 139 -8.20 4.53 -13.07
N HIS A 140 -7.03 4.39 -12.45
CA HIS A 140 -5.97 5.39 -12.51
C HIS A 140 -5.37 5.49 -13.93
N SER A 141 -4.89 6.67 -14.30
CA SER A 141 -4.22 6.87 -15.60
C SER A 141 -2.82 6.26 -15.64
N ASP A 142 -2.18 6.13 -14.48
CA ASP A 142 -0.86 5.52 -14.36
C ASP A 142 -0.96 3.99 -14.27
N SER A 143 -0.28 3.30 -15.19
CA SER A 143 -0.37 1.84 -15.31
C SER A 143 0.33 1.09 -14.17
N GLU A 144 1.33 1.69 -13.52
CA GLU A 144 2.03 1.08 -12.36
C GLU A 144 1.09 1.08 -11.14
N CYS A 145 0.36 2.18 -10.93
CA CYS A 145 -0.69 2.28 -9.91
C CYS A 145 -1.80 1.24 -10.13
N VAL A 146 -2.31 1.13 -11.36
CA VAL A 146 -3.34 0.13 -11.71
C VAL A 146 -2.83 -1.29 -11.45
N LEU A 147 -1.61 -1.61 -11.88
CA LEU A 147 -1.00 -2.92 -11.68
C LEU A 147 -0.87 -3.28 -10.20
N ASN A 148 -0.36 -2.35 -9.40
CA ASN A 148 -0.13 -2.57 -7.97
C ASN A 148 -1.45 -2.67 -7.20
N ALA A 149 -2.46 -1.88 -7.56
CA ALA A 149 -3.80 -1.98 -6.98
C ALA A 149 -4.48 -3.32 -7.33
N ALA A 150 -4.40 -3.72 -8.60
CA ALA A 150 -4.92 -5.01 -9.06
C ALA A 150 -4.23 -6.18 -8.35
N GLY A 151 -2.90 -6.14 -8.24
CA GLY A 151 -2.13 -7.15 -7.51
C GLY A 151 -2.55 -7.25 -6.05
N THR A 152 -2.65 -6.10 -5.37
CA THR A 152 -3.07 -6.03 -3.96
C THR A 152 -4.46 -6.63 -3.75
N LEU A 153 -5.45 -6.24 -4.57
CA LEU A 153 -6.81 -6.78 -4.49
C LEU A 153 -6.85 -8.27 -4.82
N GLY A 154 -6.11 -8.72 -5.84
CA GLY A 154 -6.00 -10.13 -6.20
C GLY A 154 -5.43 -10.97 -5.05
N THR A 155 -4.40 -10.47 -4.36
CA THR A 155 -3.85 -11.14 -3.18
C THR A 155 -4.85 -11.21 -2.03
N ILE A 156 -5.59 -10.12 -1.75
CA ILE A 156 -6.65 -10.12 -0.72
C ILE A 156 -7.72 -11.18 -1.05
N CYS A 157 -8.19 -11.23 -2.30
CA CYS A 157 -9.16 -12.23 -2.79
C CYS A 157 -8.67 -13.68 -2.68
N GLY A 158 -7.36 -13.91 -2.54
CA GLY A 158 -6.81 -15.24 -2.30
C GLY A 158 -7.35 -15.87 -1.00
N SER A 159 -7.72 -15.06 -0.01
CA SER A 159 -8.28 -15.52 1.27
C SER A 159 -9.81 -15.52 1.30
N LYS A 160 -10.42 -16.38 2.14
CA LYS A 160 -11.88 -16.40 2.32
C LYS A 160 -12.37 -15.07 2.90
N GLU A 161 -11.70 -14.58 3.92
CA GLU A 161 -12.00 -13.32 4.60
C GLU A 161 -11.92 -12.13 3.63
N GLY A 162 -10.95 -12.15 2.71
CA GLY A 162 -10.82 -11.13 1.69
C GLY A 162 -11.94 -11.17 0.66
N ARG A 163 -12.35 -12.36 0.19
CA ARG A 163 -13.54 -12.48 -0.68
C ARG A 163 -14.80 -12.00 0.03
N ASP A 164 -15.01 -12.40 1.28
CA ASP A 164 -16.16 -11.95 2.08
C ASP A 164 -16.13 -10.42 2.25
N LEU A 165 -14.95 -9.82 2.49
CA LEU A 165 -14.78 -8.38 2.58
C LEU A 165 -15.20 -7.68 1.27
N LEU A 166 -14.75 -8.17 0.12
CA LEU A 166 -15.03 -7.54 -1.17
C LEU A 166 -16.49 -7.73 -1.61
N LEU A 167 -17.04 -8.94 -1.46
CA LEU A 167 -18.43 -9.25 -1.84
C LEU A 167 -19.46 -8.45 -1.04
N ASN A 168 -19.16 -8.12 0.22
CA ASN A 168 -20.02 -7.29 1.06
C ASN A 168 -19.69 -5.79 0.97
N HIS A 169 -18.71 -5.39 0.17
CA HIS A 169 -18.31 -3.99 0.06
C HIS A 169 -19.27 -3.19 -0.80
N THR A 170 -19.54 -1.94 -0.41
CA THR A 170 -20.45 -1.04 -1.14
C THR A 170 -19.99 -0.72 -2.57
N CYS A 171 -18.69 -0.88 -2.85
CA CYS A 171 -18.10 -0.62 -4.16
C CYS A 171 -18.00 -1.85 -5.08
N ILE A 172 -18.57 -3.01 -4.71
CA ILE A 172 -18.43 -4.26 -5.47
C ILE A 172 -18.83 -4.12 -6.94
N ASN A 173 -19.91 -3.40 -7.25
CA ASN A 173 -20.34 -3.18 -8.63
C ASN A 173 -19.30 -2.39 -9.44
N GLN A 174 -18.71 -1.34 -8.85
CA GLN A 174 -17.65 -0.57 -9.49
C GLN A 174 -16.37 -1.41 -9.66
N LEU A 175 -16.06 -2.24 -8.66
CA LEU A 175 -14.93 -3.17 -8.74
C LEU A 175 -15.09 -4.14 -9.92
N ILE A 176 -16.28 -4.73 -10.10
CA ILE A 176 -16.58 -5.62 -11.23
C ILE A 176 -16.45 -4.89 -12.57
N ILE A 177 -16.98 -3.66 -12.67
CA ILE A 177 -16.87 -2.85 -13.89
C ILE A 177 -15.39 -2.57 -14.23
N ASN A 178 -14.62 -2.07 -13.26
CA ASN A 178 -13.21 -1.72 -13.45
C ASN A 178 -12.39 -2.97 -13.84
N THR A 179 -12.52 -4.05 -13.09
CA THR A 179 -11.78 -5.31 -13.37
C THR A 179 -12.15 -5.91 -14.71
N SER A 180 -13.43 -5.92 -15.07
CA SER A 180 -13.91 -6.42 -16.37
C SER A 180 -13.34 -5.62 -17.53
N SER A 181 -13.25 -4.29 -17.41
CA SER A 181 -12.61 -3.43 -18.42
C SER A 181 -11.10 -3.69 -18.58
N LEU A 182 -10.43 -4.06 -17.48
CA LEU A 182 -8.99 -4.31 -17.44
C LEU A 182 -8.59 -5.71 -17.93
N LEU A 183 -9.54 -6.64 -18.10
CA LEU A 183 -9.26 -7.97 -18.68
C LEU A 183 -8.70 -7.88 -20.10
N SER A 184 -9.07 -6.83 -20.85
CA SER A 184 -8.53 -6.54 -22.19
C SER A 184 -7.27 -5.66 -22.18
N SER A 185 -6.63 -5.45 -21.03
CA SER A 185 -5.42 -4.64 -20.93
C SER A 185 -4.28 -5.26 -21.76
N THR A 186 -3.52 -4.41 -22.47
CA THR A 186 -2.30 -4.82 -23.18
C THR A 186 -1.18 -5.21 -22.22
N ASN A 187 -1.26 -4.80 -20.96
CA ASN A 187 -0.37 -5.27 -19.90
C ASN A 187 -0.92 -6.58 -19.34
N SER A 188 -0.28 -7.69 -19.71
CA SER A 188 -0.69 -9.04 -19.30
C SER A 188 -0.69 -9.24 -17.78
N TRP A 189 0.15 -8.53 -17.04
CA TRP A 189 0.17 -8.58 -15.58
C TRP A 189 -1.08 -7.94 -14.97
N ILE A 190 -1.54 -6.82 -15.54
CA ILE A 190 -2.81 -6.20 -15.12
C ILE A 190 -3.96 -7.17 -15.40
N ALA A 191 -4.06 -7.68 -16.62
CA ALA A 191 -5.11 -8.61 -17.02
C ALA A 191 -5.13 -9.88 -16.14
N SER A 192 -3.95 -10.44 -15.85
CA SER A 192 -3.80 -11.59 -14.95
C SER A 192 -4.27 -11.27 -13.52
N ASN A 193 -3.84 -10.14 -12.97
CA ASN A 193 -4.19 -9.76 -11.60
C ASN A 193 -5.69 -9.49 -11.45
N VAL A 194 -6.34 -8.83 -12.41
CA VAL A 194 -7.79 -8.62 -12.36
C VAL A 194 -8.58 -9.90 -12.63
N GLY A 195 -8.02 -10.83 -13.40
CA GLY A 195 -8.55 -12.20 -13.53
C GLY A 195 -8.63 -12.92 -12.19
N LEU A 196 -7.62 -12.78 -11.33
CA LEU A 196 -7.63 -13.34 -9.97
C LEU A 196 -8.71 -12.73 -9.07
N ILE A 197 -9.08 -11.47 -9.29
CA ILE A 197 -10.14 -10.81 -8.51
C ILE A 197 -11.52 -11.39 -8.88
N LEU A 198 -11.70 -11.81 -10.14
CA LEU A 198 -12.97 -12.30 -10.69
C LEU A 198 -13.15 -13.82 -10.62
N ALA A 199 -12.07 -14.58 -10.37
CA ALA A 199 -12.07 -16.04 -10.29
C ALA A 199 -12.67 -16.59 -8.99
#